data_AF-A0A2M7XGZ3-F1
#
_entry.id   AF-A0A2M7XGZ3-F1
#
_cell.length_a   1.000
_cell.length_b   1.000
_cell.length_c   1.000
_cell.angle_alpha   90.00
_cell.angle_beta   90.00
_cell.angle_gamma   90.00
#
_symmetry.space_group_name_H-M   'P 1'
#
loop_
_entity.id
_entity.type
_entity.pdbx_description
1 polymer ?
#
loop_
_entity_poly.entity_id
_entity_poly.type
_entity_poly.pdbx_seq_one_letter_code
_entity_poly.pdbx_strand_id
1 'polypeptide(L)'
;MKHRWLTLIGLSLLTGLTFLFFSLWLQSPYQKEKISQKTSERTLEEPSITFLDPKKGGKNPQVKIVVFSDFLCEACKNLSQTMNEILTKDPSVQFVWKSIPNDQAHSLAVSAAIAAQCAANQGGFWNYHDALFQNQVILTENQFVEIAKQQGMKIDVFEACYQKKEPLAILEQNRQEALELGITSTPTLFIGKERLVGSPNEQELLLFIKGQKTSL
;
A
#
# COMPACT_ATOMS: atom_id res chain seq x y z
N MET A 1 59.24 28.87 -34.88
CA MET A 1 57.87 28.41 -35.21
C MET A 1 57.90 27.13 -36.09
N LYS A 2 58.43 25.99 -35.61
CA LYS A 2 58.51 24.76 -36.43
C LYS A 2 57.92 23.48 -35.80
N HIS A 3 57.32 23.54 -34.60
CA HIS A 3 56.80 22.32 -33.93
C HIS A 3 55.35 22.41 -33.38
N ARG A 4 54.61 23.50 -33.65
CA ARG A 4 53.23 23.72 -33.12
C ARG A 4 52.16 22.76 -33.69
N TRP A 5 52.42 22.06 -34.79
CA TRP A 5 51.47 21.11 -35.38
C TRP A 5 51.51 19.74 -34.71
N LEU A 6 52.68 19.31 -34.21
CA LEU A 6 52.84 18.04 -33.48
C LEU A 6 52.05 18.03 -32.17
N THR A 7 51.93 19.17 -31.49
CA THR A 7 51.12 19.30 -30.26
C THR A 7 49.62 19.18 -30.52
N LEU A 8 49.14 19.63 -31.69
CA LEU A 8 47.71 19.54 -32.05
C LEU A 8 47.31 18.10 -32.43
N ILE A 9 48.17 17.37 -33.15
CA ILE A 9 47.94 15.94 -33.47
C ILE A 9 47.94 15.09 -32.20
N GLY A 10 48.88 15.36 -31.27
CA GLY A 10 48.95 14.67 -29.99
C GLY A 10 47.69 14.86 -29.14
N LEU A 11 47.12 16.06 -29.11
CA LEU A 11 45.90 16.35 -28.36
C LEU A 11 44.66 15.64 -28.95
N SER A 12 44.53 15.61 -30.28
CA SER A 12 43.42 14.93 -30.96
C SER A 12 43.47 13.41 -30.79
N LEU A 13 44.65 12.80 -30.86
CA LEU A 13 44.81 11.37 -30.59
C LEU A 13 44.47 11.02 -29.13
N LEU A 14 44.84 11.88 -28.18
CA LEU A 14 44.49 11.69 -26.77
C LEU A 14 42.98 11.75 -26.55
N THR A 15 42.28 12.73 -27.15
CA THR A 15 40.81 12.81 -27.06
C THR A 15 40.13 11.60 -27.69
N GLY A 16 40.61 11.13 -28.85
CA GLY A 16 40.06 9.94 -29.51
C GLY A 16 40.24 8.67 -28.68
N LEU A 17 41.41 8.49 -28.05
CA LEU A 17 41.68 7.36 -27.15
C LEU A 17 40.82 7.39 -25.90
N THR A 18 40.62 8.57 -25.28
CA THR A 18 39.71 8.70 -24.13
C THR A 18 38.26 8.40 -24.49
N PHE A 19 37.82 8.80 -25.68
CA PHE A 19 36.46 8.54 -26.16
C PHE A 19 36.24 7.05 -26.46
N LEU A 20 37.23 6.39 -27.09
CA LEU A 20 37.20 4.95 -27.33
C LEU A 20 37.21 4.17 -26.01
N PHE A 21 38.09 4.53 -25.08
CA PHE A 21 38.16 3.88 -23.76
C PHE A 21 36.87 4.10 -22.96
N PHE A 22 36.30 5.31 -22.98
CA PHE A 22 35.02 5.59 -22.35
C PHE A 22 33.86 4.83 -23.02
N SER A 23 33.85 4.71 -24.34
CA SER A 23 32.83 3.91 -25.05
C SER A 23 32.94 2.40 -24.77
N LEU A 24 34.16 1.88 -24.67
CA LEU A 24 34.44 0.49 -24.30
C LEU A 24 34.09 0.23 -22.83
N TRP A 25 34.34 1.21 -21.96
CA TRP A 25 33.92 1.18 -20.56
C TRP A 25 32.39 1.26 -20.43
N LEU A 26 31.71 2.09 -21.23
CA LEU A 26 30.24 2.17 -21.25
C LEU A 26 29.59 0.88 -21.76
N GLN A 27 30.23 0.23 -22.72
CA GLN A 27 29.79 -1.07 -23.25
C GLN A 27 30.28 -2.25 -22.41
N SER A 28 31.00 -2.00 -21.30
CA SER A 28 31.53 -3.06 -20.46
C SER A 28 30.40 -3.86 -19.83
N PRO A 29 30.39 -5.20 -19.97
CA PRO A 29 29.36 -6.05 -19.36
C PRO A 29 29.31 -5.91 -17.83
N TYR A 30 30.43 -5.51 -17.20
CA TYR A 30 30.51 -5.22 -15.76
C TYR A 30 29.54 -4.13 -15.31
N GLN A 31 29.36 -3.08 -16.13
CA GLN A 31 28.48 -1.96 -15.80
C GLN A 31 27.00 -2.37 -15.92
N LYS A 32 26.69 -3.20 -16.91
CA LYS A 32 25.35 -3.75 -17.16
C LYS A 32 24.92 -4.71 -16.04
N GLU A 33 25.84 -5.57 -15.58
CA GLU A 33 25.61 -6.50 -14.47
C GLU A 33 25.38 -5.77 -13.14
N LYS A 34 26.19 -4.75 -12.83
CA LYS A 34 26.04 -3.92 -11.61
C LYS A 34 24.72 -3.14 -11.58
N ILE A 35 24.25 -2.67 -12.73
CA ILE A 35 22.94 -1.98 -12.85
C ILE A 35 21.79 -2.99 -12.73
N SER A 36 21.93 -4.19 -13.32
CA SER A 36 20.95 -5.27 -13.21
C SER A 36 20.79 -5.76 -11.76
N GLN A 37 21.90 -5.92 -11.03
CA GLN A 37 21.86 -6.30 -9.62
C GLN A 37 21.21 -5.21 -8.75
N LYS A 38 21.58 -3.94 -8.94
CA LYS A 38 21.01 -2.82 -8.17
C LYS A 38 19.49 -2.64 -8.37
N THR A 39 18.94 -3.11 -9.48
CA THR A 39 17.51 -3.02 -9.81
C THR A 39 16.73 -4.27 -9.38
N SER A 40 17.40 -5.42 -9.29
CA SER A 40 16.81 -6.71 -8.90
C SER A 40 16.60 -6.89 -7.39
N GLU A 41 17.16 -5.99 -6.55
CA GLU A 41 17.35 -6.25 -5.11
C GLU A 41 16.53 -5.33 -4.18
N ARG A 42 15.72 -4.41 -4.70
CA ARG A 42 14.77 -3.66 -3.85
C ARG A 42 13.42 -4.36 -3.80
N THR A 43 13.38 -5.53 -3.17
CA THR A 43 12.11 -6.08 -2.70
C THR A 43 11.61 -5.17 -1.58
N LEU A 44 10.39 -4.67 -1.68
CA LEU A 44 9.79 -3.88 -0.61
C LEU A 44 9.65 -4.79 0.63
N GLU A 45 10.24 -4.39 1.76
CA GLU A 45 10.24 -5.22 2.98
C GLU A 45 9.14 -4.82 3.97
N GLU A 46 8.66 -3.59 3.89
CA GLU A 46 7.61 -3.05 4.75
C GLU A 46 6.67 -2.13 3.94
N PRO A 47 5.38 -2.04 4.31
CA PRO A 47 4.45 -1.17 3.63
C PRO A 47 4.68 0.31 3.95
N SER A 48 4.51 1.15 2.94
CA SER A 48 4.47 2.59 3.10
C SER A 48 3.18 3.06 3.80
N ILE A 49 3.29 4.11 4.61
CA ILE A 49 2.14 4.76 5.25
C ILE A 49 2.13 6.22 4.83
N THR A 50 1.05 6.64 4.18
CA THR A 50 0.83 7.98 3.64
C THR A 50 -0.29 8.68 4.40
N PHE A 51 -0.53 9.95 4.07
CA PHE A 51 -1.66 10.70 4.63
C PHE A 51 -3.02 10.25 4.07
N LEU A 52 -3.03 9.56 2.92
CA LEU A 52 -4.26 9.05 2.28
C LEU A 52 -4.77 7.77 2.92
N ASP A 53 -3.90 7.01 3.59
CA ASP A 53 -4.28 5.76 4.25
C ASP A 53 -5.13 6.06 5.51
N PRO A 54 -6.35 5.53 5.61
CA PRO A 54 -7.20 5.68 6.79
C PRO A 54 -6.57 5.05 8.04
N LYS A 55 -6.68 5.74 9.18
CA LYS A 55 -6.08 5.31 10.45
C LYS A 55 -7.11 5.30 11.58
N LYS A 56 -7.14 4.26 12.43
CA LYS A 56 -8.01 4.14 13.63
C LYS A 56 -7.19 3.68 14.82
N GLY A 57 -7.50 4.20 16.00
CA GLY A 57 -6.80 3.86 17.25
C GLY A 57 -5.99 5.02 17.81
N GLY A 58 -4.88 4.70 18.47
CA GLY A 58 -4.04 5.65 19.19
C GLY A 58 -3.61 6.84 18.33
N LYS A 59 -3.67 8.06 18.90
CA LYS A 59 -3.22 9.29 18.23
C LYS A 59 -1.69 9.38 18.14
N ASN A 60 -1.01 8.86 19.15
CA ASN A 60 0.46 8.73 19.22
C ASN A 60 0.79 7.24 19.44
N PRO A 61 0.63 6.40 18.41
CA PRO A 61 0.77 4.96 18.57
C PRO A 61 2.23 4.56 18.80
N GLN A 62 2.46 3.59 19.68
CA GLN A 62 3.73 2.89 19.78
C GLN A 62 3.85 1.83 18.68
N VAL A 63 2.73 1.28 18.24
CA VAL A 63 2.67 0.24 17.20
C VAL A 63 1.67 0.65 16.12
N LYS A 64 2.14 0.67 14.87
CA LYS A 64 1.28 0.82 13.69
C LYS A 64 1.14 -0.55 13.02
N ILE A 65 -0.09 -0.93 12.75
CA ILE A 65 -0.41 -2.20 12.08
C ILE A 65 -1.04 -1.86 10.74
N VAL A 66 -0.33 -2.11 9.64
CA VAL A 66 -0.89 -1.94 8.29
C VAL A 66 -1.67 -3.19 7.92
N VAL A 67 -2.91 -3.01 7.47
CA VAL A 67 -3.85 -4.08 7.14
C VAL A 67 -4.22 -3.97 5.66
N PHE A 68 -3.79 -4.96 4.88
CA PHE A 68 -4.23 -5.15 3.51
C PHE A 68 -5.48 -6.02 3.49
N SER A 69 -6.59 -5.53 2.93
CA SER A 69 -7.90 -6.15 3.11
C SER A 69 -8.89 -5.90 1.96
N ASP A 70 -9.96 -6.70 1.93
CA ASP A 70 -11.07 -6.67 0.97
C ASP A 70 -12.40 -6.68 1.75
N PHE A 71 -13.29 -5.74 1.44
CA PHE A 71 -14.60 -5.59 2.10
C PHE A 71 -15.57 -6.75 1.86
N LEU A 72 -15.33 -7.59 0.85
CA LEU A 72 -16.19 -8.74 0.53
C LEU A 72 -15.60 -10.07 1.05
N CYS A 73 -14.40 -10.04 1.61
CA CYS A 73 -13.76 -11.21 2.21
C CYS A 73 -14.30 -11.48 3.63
N GLU A 74 -14.75 -12.70 3.90
CA GLU A 74 -15.26 -13.10 5.22
C GLU A 74 -14.17 -13.05 6.31
N ALA A 75 -12.95 -13.53 6.00
CA ALA A 75 -11.84 -13.44 6.94
C ALA A 75 -11.47 -11.98 7.27
N CYS A 76 -11.64 -11.05 6.33
CA CYS A 76 -11.44 -9.61 6.58
C CYS A 76 -12.49 -9.04 7.54
N LYS A 77 -13.75 -9.49 7.42
CA LYS A 77 -14.82 -9.13 8.36
C LYS A 77 -14.49 -9.60 9.77
N ASN A 78 -14.02 -10.84 9.92
CA ASN A 78 -13.63 -11.39 11.22
C ASN A 78 -12.46 -10.60 11.82
N LEU A 79 -11.44 -10.29 11.01
CA LEU A 79 -10.33 -9.46 11.46
C LEU A 79 -10.77 -8.07 11.92
N SER A 80 -11.71 -7.43 11.21
CA SER A 80 -12.26 -6.13 11.59
C SER A 80 -12.87 -6.13 13.00
N GLN A 81 -13.50 -7.24 13.41
CA GLN A 81 -13.98 -7.42 14.78
C GLN A 81 -12.82 -7.50 15.77
N THR A 82 -11.83 -8.36 15.49
CA THR A 82 -10.62 -8.48 16.32
C THR A 82 -9.89 -7.14 16.47
N MET A 83 -9.79 -6.33 15.41
CA MET A 83 -9.18 -5.00 15.46
C MET A 83 -9.84 -4.10 16.51
N ASN A 84 -11.17 -4.11 16.60
CA ASN A 84 -11.90 -3.31 17.58
C ASN A 84 -11.66 -3.80 19.02
N GLU A 85 -11.52 -5.11 19.22
CA GLU A 85 -11.16 -5.70 20.52
C GLU A 85 -9.76 -5.25 20.96
N ILE A 86 -8.79 -5.29 20.03
CA ILE A 86 -7.42 -4.81 20.27
C ILE A 86 -7.42 -3.33 20.65
N LEU A 87 -8.12 -2.48 19.91
CA LEU A 87 -8.15 -1.04 20.21
C LEU A 87 -8.76 -0.72 21.58
N THR A 88 -9.65 -1.59 22.08
CA THR A 88 -10.22 -1.46 23.43
C THR A 88 -9.20 -1.82 24.51
N LYS A 89 -8.32 -2.78 24.25
CA LYS A 89 -7.34 -3.30 25.22
C LYS A 89 -5.98 -2.59 25.17
N ASP A 90 -5.57 -2.11 24.00
CA ASP A 90 -4.28 -1.45 23.78
C ASP A 90 -4.46 -0.13 23.02
N PRO A 91 -4.64 1.00 23.72
CA PRO A 91 -4.80 2.31 23.11
C PRO A 91 -3.51 2.84 22.46
N SER A 92 -2.38 2.15 22.62
CA SER A 92 -1.10 2.49 21.95
C SER A 92 -1.00 1.92 20.53
N VAL A 93 -1.99 1.14 20.08
CA VAL A 93 -2.07 0.58 18.73
C VAL A 93 -2.82 1.52 17.80
N GLN A 94 -2.33 1.64 16.57
CA GLN A 94 -3.06 2.28 15.47
C GLN A 94 -3.08 1.34 14.27
N PHE A 95 -4.27 1.06 13.76
CA PHE A 95 -4.45 0.36 12.49
C PHE A 95 -4.41 1.35 11.34
N VAL A 96 -3.76 0.94 10.24
CA VAL A 96 -3.70 1.65 8.96
C VAL A 96 -4.29 0.75 7.89
N TRP A 97 -5.31 1.23 7.20
CA TRP A 97 -6.04 0.42 6.22
C TRP A 97 -5.52 0.60 4.80
N LYS A 98 -5.36 -0.50 4.07
CA LYS A 98 -5.08 -0.54 2.63
C LYS A 98 -6.04 -1.50 1.93
N SER A 99 -6.91 -0.97 1.09
CA SER A 99 -7.83 -1.79 0.29
C SER A 99 -7.08 -2.44 -0.88
N ILE A 100 -7.15 -3.77 -0.98
CA ILE A 100 -6.70 -4.55 -2.14
C ILE A 100 -7.83 -5.49 -2.60
N PRO A 101 -8.88 -4.94 -3.23
CA PRO A 101 -10.06 -5.71 -3.61
C PRO A 101 -9.72 -6.84 -4.58
N ASN A 102 -10.25 -8.05 -4.33
CA ASN A 102 -10.10 -9.20 -5.21
C ASN A 102 -11.35 -9.35 -6.09
N ASP A 103 -11.36 -8.65 -7.23
CA ASP A 103 -12.46 -8.65 -8.19
C ASP A 103 -12.69 -10.00 -8.89
N GLN A 104 -11.68 -10.89 -8.90
CA GLN A 104 -11.83 -12.25 -9.41
C GLN A 104 -12.65 -13.14 -8.47
N ALA A 105 -12.54 -12.92 -7.16
CA ALA A 105 -13.31 -13.65 -6.15
C ALA A 105 -14.64 -12.96 -5.83
N HIS A 106 -14.69 -11.63 -5.88
CA HIS A 106 -15.78 -10.81 -5.38
C HIS A 106 -16.11 -9.69 -6.38
N SER A 107 -17.18 -9.85 -7.15
CA SER A 107 -17.55 -8.91 -8.22
C SER A 107 -17.75 -7.45 -7.77
N LEU A 108 -18.12 -7.24 -6.50
CA LEU A 108 -18.35 -5.91 -5.91
C LEU A 108 -17.16 -5.37 -5.11
N ALA A 109 -16.01 -6.07 -5.03
CA ALA A 109 -14.91 -5.66 -4.16
C ALA A 109 -14.32 -4.30 -4.53
N VAL A 110 -14.11 -4.05 -5.82
CA VAL A 110 -13.60 -2.75 -6.30
C VAL A 110 -14.59 -1.63 -6.00
N SER A 111 -15.89 -1.86 -6.27
CA SER A 111 -16.96 -0.92 -5.95
C SER A 111 -17.01 -0.59 -4.45
N ALA A 112 -16.94 -1.59 -3.57
CA ALA A 112 -16.92 -1.40 -2.13
C ALA A 112 -15.67 -0.61 -1.66
N ALA A 113 -14.50 -0.90 -2.23
CA ALA A 113 -13.26 -0.19 -1.91
C ALA A 113 -13.30 1.28 -2.36
N ILE A 114 -13.84 1.57 -3.54
CA ILE A 114 -14.08 2.93 -4.03
C ILE A 114 -15.02 3.66 -3.07
N ALA A 115 -16.15 3.04 -2.73
CA ALA A 115 -17.15 3.62 -1.86
C ALA A 115 -16.57 3.99 -0.48
N ALA A 116 -15.77 3.09 0.12
CA ALA A 116 -15.10 3.36 1.38
C ALA A 116 -14.13 4.55 1.29
N GLN A 117 -13.33 4.65 0.23
CA GLN A 117 -12.42 5.78 0.05
C GLN A 117 -13.17 7.10 -0.24
N CYS A 118 -14.32 7.05 -0.92
CA CYS A 118 -15.18 8.22 -1.06
C CYS A 118 -15.74 8.71 0.28
N ALA A 119 -16.04 7.80 1.22
CA ALA A 119 -16.36 8.16 2.59
C ALA A 119 -15.13 8.75 3.33
N ALA A 120 -13.92 8.27 3.04
CA ALA A 120 -12.68 8.83 3.61
C ALA A 120 -12.48 10.29 3.26
N ASN A 121 -12.82 10.72 2.03
CA ASN A 121 -12.75 12.11 1.59
C ASN A 121 -13.63 13.05 2.43
N GLN A 122 -14.61 12.50 3.15
CA GLN A 122 -15.50 13.22 4.06
C GLN A 122 -15.16 13.00 5.55
N GLY A 123 -14.02 12.35 5.85
CA GLY A 123 -13.63 11.97 7.21
C GLY A 123 -14.40 10.78 7.78
N GLY A 124 -15.21 10.11 6.96
CA GLY A 124 -16.17 9.09 7.35
C GLY A 124 -15.72 7.65 7.18
N PHE A 125 -14.44 7.41 6.87
CA PHE A 125 -13.95 6.09 6.45
C PHE A 125 -14.35 4.97 7.42
N TRP A 126 -14.05 5.10 8.72
CA TRP A 126 -14.21 3.99 9.66
C TRP A 126 -15.67 3.66 9.98
N ASN A 127 -16.55 4.66 10.02
CA ASN A 127 -17.99 4.42 10.16
C ASN A 127 -18.53 3.68 8.92
N TYR A 128 -18.09 4.08 7.73
CA TYR A 128 -18.49 3.44 6.49
C TYR A 128 -17.88 2.02 6.34
N HIS A 129 -16.62 1.85 6.72
CA HIS A 129 -15.92 0.56 6.79
C HIS A 129 -16.67 -0.44 7.69
N ASP A 130 -17.02 -0.01 8.91
CA ASP A 130 -17.74 -0.86 9.86
C ASP A 130 -19.14 -1.21 9.30
N ALA A 131 -19.81 -0.25 8.66
CA ALA A 131 -21.11 -0.47 8.03
C ALA A 131 -21.07 -1.40 6.81
N LEU A 132 -20.03 -1.34 5.97
CA LEU A 132 -19.83 -2.28 4.87
C LEU A 132 -19.73 -3.72 5.38
N PHE A 133 -18.93 -3.95 6.41
CA PHE A 133 -18.77 -5.29 6.98
C PHE A 133 -20.03 -5.81 7.68
N GLN A 134 -20.81 -4.91 8.32
CA GLN A 134 -22.12 -5.26 8.88
C GLN A 134 -23.11 -5.70 7.79
N ASN A 135 -23.06 -5.07 6.62
CA ASN A 135 -23.98 -5.34 5.51
C ASN A 135 -23.41 -6.27 4.42
N GLN A 136 -22.22 -6.87 4.64
CA GLN A 136 -21.43 -7.58 3.63
C GLN A 136 -22.24 -8.57 2.77
N VAL A 137 -23.16 -9.32 3.39
CA VAL A 137 -23.97 -10.36 2.74
C VAL A 137 -25.01 -9.80 1.75
N ILE A 138 -25.47 -8.58 1.99
CA ILE A 138 -26.58 -7.97 1.22
C ILE A 138 -26.10 -6.87 0.25
N LEU A 139 -24.78 -6.62 0.17
CA LEU A 139 -24.22 -5.56 -0.65
C LEU A 139 -24.63 -5.69 -2.12
N THR A 140 -25.04 -4.55 -2.68
CA THR A 140 -25.30 -4.33 -4.10
C THR A 140 -24.78 -2.95 -4.48
N GLU A 141 -24.68 -2.64 -5.78
CA GLU A 141 -24.28 -1.32 -6.26
C GLU A 141 -25.11 -0.17 -5.64
N ASN A 142 -26.42 -0.38 -5.46
CA ASN A 142 -27.31 0.63 -4.86
C ASN A 142 -27.08 0.79 -3.34
N GLN A 143 -26.60 -0.26 -2.65
CA GLN A 143 -26.42 -0.18 -1.20
C GLN A 143 -25.26 0.71 -0.78
N PHE A 144 -24.27 0.94 -1.62
CA PHE A 144 -23.13 1.79 -1.24
C PHE A 144 -23.58 3.23 -0.94
N VAL A 145 -24.45 3.79 -1.78
CA VAL A 145 -25.00 5.13 -1.56
C VAL A 145 -25.94 5.17 -0.35
N GLU A 146 -26.78 4.14 -0.16
CA GLU A 146 -27.67 4.07 1.00
C GLU A 146 -26.90 3.93 2.32
N ILE A 147 -25.83 3.14 2.36
CA ILE A 147 -24.94 3.07 3.52
C ILE A 147 -24.31 4.45 3.77
N ALA A 148 -23.83 5.15 2.74
CA ALA A 148 -23.24 6.48 2.90
C ALA A 148 -24.25 7.46 3.52
N LYS A 149 -25.50 7.40 3.08
CA LYS A 149 -26.62 8.19 3.62
C LYS A 149 -26.89 7.89 5.08
N GLN A 150 -26.94 6.61 5.45
CA GLN A 150 -27.15 6.18 6.83
C GLN A 150 -25.99 6.60 7.75
N GLN A 151 -24.76 6.67 7.23
CA GLN A 151 -23.60 7.15 7.97
C GLN A 151 -23.47 8.69 7.99
N GLY A 152 -24.45 9.42 7.44
CA GLY A 152 -24.50 10.89 7.49
C GLY A 152 -23.56 11.60 6.50
N MET A 153 -23.12 10.91 5.45
CA MET A 153 -22.30 11.52 4.39
C MET A 153 -23.11 12.52 3.57
N LYS A 154 -22.42 13.51 2.99
CA LYS A 154 -22.98 14.37 1.95
C LYS A 154 -23.08 13.57 0.66
N ILE A 155 -24.31 13.28 0.24
CA ILE A 155 -24.58 12.31 -0.83
C ILE A 155 -24.20 12.83 -2.20
N ASP A 156 -24.41 14.11 -2.47
CA ASP A 156 -23.93 14.77 -3.68
C ASP A 156 -22.40 14.64 -3.85
N VAL A 157 -21.64 14.84 -2.77
CA VAL A 157 -20.18 14.68 -2.75
C VAL A 157 -19.79 13.21 -2.90
N PHE A 158 -20.48 12.31 -2.21
CA PHE A 158 -20.20 10.88 -2.24
C PHE A 158 -20.45 10.29 -3.63
N GLU A 159 -21.61 10.54 -4.21
CA GLU A 159 -22.00 10.04 -5.54
C GLU A 159 -21.07 10.59 -6.62
N ALA A 160 -20.71 11.87 -6.56
CA ALA A 160 -19.75 12.45 -7.50
C ALA A 160 -18.39 11.72 -7.46
N CYS A 161 -17.87 11.45 -6.25
CA CYS A 161 -16.64 10.68 -6.08
C CYS A 161 -16.78 9.24 -6.60
N TYR A 162 -17.89 8.58 -6.25
CA TYR A 162 -18.17 7.19 -6.57
C TYR A 162 -18.32 6.96 -8.08
N GLN A 163 -19.15 7.77 -8.74
CA GLN A 163 -19.41 7.68 -10.18
C GLN A 163 -18.18 7.97 -11.03
N LYS A 164 -17.36 8.94 -10.62
CA LYS A 164 -16.08 9.26 -11.27
C LYS A 164 -14.99 8.24 -10.96
N LYS A 165 -15.22 7.33 -10.01
CA LYS A 165 -14.24 6.37 -9.52
C LYS A 165 -12.91 7.03 -9.12
N GLU A 166 -12.98 8.20 -8.48
CA GLU A 166 -11.81 9.01 -8.11
C GLU A 166 -10.74 8.20 -7.33
N PRO A 167 -11.12 7.27 -6.42
CA PRO A 167 -10.18 6.44 -5.69
C PRO A 167 -9.36 5.41 -6.48
N LEU A 168 -9.60 5.20 -7.78
CA LEU A 168 -8.92 4.13 -8.53
C LEU A 168 -7.39 4.22 -8.45
N ALA A 169 -6.83 5.43 -8.45
CA ALA A 169 -5.39 5.61 -8.38
C ALA A 169 -4.78 5.08 -7.07
N ILE A 170 -5.42 5.35 -5.92
CA ILE A 170 -4.92 4.85 -4.62
C ILE A 170 -5.16 3.34 -4.46
N LEU A 171 -6.24 2.81 -5.01
CA LEU A 171 -6.48 1.36 -5.03
C LEU A 171 -5.44 0.62 -5.88
N GLU A 172 -5.10 1.16 -7.04
CA GLU A 172 -4.04 0.62 -7.89
C GLU A 172 -2.67 0.72 -7.22
N GLN A 173 -2.37 1.83 -6.55
CA GLN A 173 -1.15 1.96 -5.75
C GLN A 173 -1.06 0.89 -4.66
N ASN A 174 -2.13 0.69 -3.88
CA ASN A 174 -2.17 -0.35 -2.84
C ASN A 174 -2.00 -1.75 -3.44
N ARG A 175 -2.60 -2.01 -4.62
CA ARG A 175 -2.46 -3.30 -5.32
C ARG A 175 -1.02 -3.54 -5.77
N GLN A 176 -0.35 -2.53 -6.33
CA GLN A 176 1.05 -2.66 -6.74
C GLN A 176 1.98 -2.85 -5.54
N GLU A 177 1.77 -2.09 -4.47
CA GLU A 177 2.50 -2.27 -3.21
C GLU A 177 2.32 -3.69 -2.64
N ALA A 178 1.09 -4.22 -2.68
CA ALA A 178 0.81 -5.58 -2.26
C ALA A 178 1.55 -6.62 -3.13
N LEU A 179 1.65 -6.41 -4.45
CA LEU A 179 2.42 -7.27 -5.34
C LEU A 179 3.93 -7.22 -5.03
N GLU A 180 4.48 -6.03 -4.82
CA GLU A 180 5.89 -5.83 -4.46
C GLU A 180 6.25 -6.45 -3.11
N LEU A 181 5.30 -6.43 -2.16
CA LEU A 181 5.40 -7.12 -0.88
C LEU A 181 5.15 -8.64 -1.00
N GLY A 182 4.71 -9.15 -2.16
CA GLY A 182 4.36 -10.56 -2.34
C GLY A 182 3.14 -11.01 -1.52
N ILE A 183 2.17 -10.11 -1.31
CA ILE A 183 0.89 -10.41 -0.68
C ILE A 183 0.01 -11.16 -1.69
N THR A 184 -0.43 -12.36 -1.31
CA THR A 184 -1.27 -13.23 -2.16
C THR A 184 -2.67 -13.48 -1.58
N SER A 185 -2.95 -12.97 -0.39
CA SER A 185 -4.23 -13.16 0.29
C SER A 185 -4.58 -12.01 1.23
N THR A 186 -5.89 -11.85 1.44
CA THR A 186 -6.46 -10.93 2.43
C THR A 186 -7.14 -11.71 3.56
N PRO A 187 -7.10 -11.21 4.81
CA PRO A 187 -6.29 -10.07 5.23
C PRO A 187 -4.82 -10.45 5.39
N THR A 188 -3.93 -9.47 5.19
CA THR A 188 -2.51 -9.58 5.56
C THR A 188 -2.13 -8.34 6.38
N LEU A 189 -1.48 -8.56 7.51
CA LEU A 189 -1.07 -7.52 8.44
C LEU A 189 0.46 -7.37 8.47
N PHE A 190 0.91 -6.14 8.72
CA PHE A 190 2.32 -5.82 8.93
C PHE A 190 2.53 -4.95 10.17
N ILE A 191 3.61 -5.23 10.90
CA ILE A 191 4.21 -4.31 11.87
C ILE A 191 5.68 -4.12 11.45
N GLY A 192 6.00 -2.98 10.84
CA GLY A 192 7.28 -2.82 10.14
C GLY A 192 7.42 -3.90 9.07
N LYS A 193 8.50 -4.67 9.15
CA LYS A 193 8.81 -5.78 8.23
C LYS A 193 8.12 -7.11 8.59
N GLU A 194 7.63 -7.22 9.80
CA GLU A 194 7.04 -8.46 10.30
C GLU A 194 5.62 -8.62 9.76
N ARG A 195 5.32 -9.81 9.24
CA ARG A 195 4.09 -10.11 8.49
C ARG A 195 3.27 -11.17 9.20
N LEU A 196 1.97 -10.95 9.25
CA LEU A 196 0.99 -11.94 9.72
C LEU A 196 -0.11 -12.10 8.69
N VAL A 197 -0.28 -13.31 8.15
CA VAL A 197 -1.25 -13.61 7.09
C VAL A 197 -2.50 -14.23 7.70
N GLY A 198 -3.67 -13.83 7.21
CA GLY A 198 -4.97 -14.35 7.64
C GLY A 198 -5.63 -13.51 8.72
N SER A 199 -6.68 -14.07 9.33
CA SER A 199 -7.52 -13.40 10.33
C SER A 199 -7.19 -13.93 11.74
N PRO A 200 -6.12 -13.44 12.40
CA PRO A 200 -5.81 -13.85 13.76
C PRO A 200 -6.96 -13.54 14.72
N ASN A 201 -7.14 -14.40 15.72
CA ASN A 201 -7.96 -14.05 16.87
C ASN A 201 -7.26 -13.02 17.76
N GLU A 202 -7.96 -12.52 18.77
CA GLU A 202 -7.46 -11.48 19.66
C GLU A 202 -6.12 -11.86 20.34
N GLN A 203 -6.01 -13.09 20.85
CA GLN A 203 -4.82 -13.53 21.56
C GLN A 203 -3.61 -13.61 20.63
N GLU A 204 -3.78 -14.15 19.42
CA GLU A 204 -2.73 -14.24 18.40
C GLU A 204 -2.25 -12.83 18.01
N LEU A 205 -3.17 -11.89 17.78
CA LEU A 205 -2.82 -10.53 17.41
C LEU A 205 -2.13 -9.78 18.56
N LEU A 206 -2.54 -9.99 19.81
CA LEU A 206 -1.84 -9.45 20.99
C LEU A 206 -0.41 -9.98 21.13
N LEU A 207 -0.19 -11.28 20.88
CA LEU A 207 1.15 -11.87 20.90
C LEU A 207 2.03 -11.29 19.80
N PHE A 208 1.48 -11.14 18.59
CA PHE A 208 2.16 -10.51 17.48
C PHE A 208 2.60 -9.08 17.83
N ILE A 209 1.69 -8.26 18.38
CA ILE A 209 2.00 -6.89 18.82
C ILE A 209 3.10 -6.86 19.89
N LYS A 210 3.02 -7.73 20.91
CA LYS A 210 3.98 -7.79 22.01
C LYS A 210 5.39 -8.14 21.53
N GLY A 211 5.52 -9.10 20.61
CA GLY A 211 6.82 -9.48 20.06
C GLY A 211 7.54 -8.35 19.33
N GLN A 212 6.78 -7.38 18.80
CA GLN A 212 7.36 -6.22 18.12
C GLN A 212 7.75 -5.10 19.08
N LYS A 213 7.00 -4.90 20.16
CA LYS A 213 7.35 -3.92 21.20
C LYS A 213 8.66 -4.23 21.91
N THR A 214 9.06 -5.50 22.00
CA THR A 214 10.32 -5.91 22.62
C THR A 214 11.55 -5.75 21.72
N SER A 215 11.33 -5.49 20.43
CA SER A 215 12.38 -5.41 19.39
C SER A 215 12.68 -3.97 18.94
N LEU A 216 11.93 -2.99 19.46
CA LEU A 216 12.06 -1.54 19.23
C LEU A 216 12.68 -0.85 20.46
#